data_AF-A0A2G6LMD1-F1
#
_entry.id   AF-A0A2G6LMD1-F1
#
_cell.length_a   1.000
_cell.length_b   1.000
_cell.length_c   1.000
_cell.angle_alpha   90.00
_cell.angle_beta   90.00
_cell.angle_gamma   90.00
#
_symmetry.space_group_name_H-M   'P 1'
#
loop_
_entity.id
_entity.type
_entity.pdbx_description
1 polymer ?
#
loop_
_entity_poly.entity_id
_entity_poly.type
_entity_poly.pdbx_seq_one_letter_code
_entity_poly.pdbx_strand_id
1 'polypeptide(L)'
;MSNSTTSTLVGILTGTLIGAAIGILYAPDKGVNTRRKIKEGTLEAKDNLAAKAAEIKETVMNKVANKKATLDEQVEHIVSNASYKAEDVINTLEKQLENLKKKNKKFQKA
;
A
#
# COMPACT_ATOMS: atom_id res chain seq x y z
N MET A 1 -11.26 8.58 -7.72
CA MET A 1 -9.91 8.25 -7.25
C MET A 1 -10.12 7.17 -6.20
N SER A 2 -10.01 5.94 -6.65
CA SER A 2 -9.99 4.71 -5.84
C SER A 2 -8.58 4.07 -5.92
N ASN A 3 -7.60 4.85 -6.39
CA ASN A 3 -6.32 4.37 -6.89
C ASN A 3 -5.15 4.68 -5.95
N SER A 4 -5.42 5.10 -4.72
CA SER A 4 -4.40 5.41 -3.70
C SER A 4 -4.34 4.32 -2.63
N THR A 5 -5.46 3.92 -2.06
CA THR A 5 -5.49 2.98 -0.93
C THR A 5 -5.19 1.53 -1.32
N THR A 6 -5.74 1.02 -2.43
CA THR A 6 -5.39 -0.31 -2.95
C THR A 6 -3.91 -0.38 -3.31
N SER A 7 -3.35 0.71 -3.82
CA SER A 7 -1.93 0.85 -4.18
C SER A 7 -1.03 0.87 -2.94
N THR A 8 -1.45 1.57 -1.88
CA THR A 8 -0.74 1.57 -0.59
C THR A 8 -0.84 0.21 0.11
N LEU A 9 -1.99 -0.45 0.06
CA LEU A 9 -2.19 -1.76 0.69
C LEU A 9 -1.44 -2.86 -0.05
N VAL A 10 -1.49 -2.88 -1.38
CA VAL A 10 -0.67 -3.78 -2.20
C VAL A 10 0.81 -3.49 -2.00
N GLY A 11 1.19 -2.21 -1.85
CA GLY A 11 2.56 -1.80 -1.52
C GLY A 11 3.03 -2.31 -0.15
N ILE A 12 2.20 -2.18 0.89
CA ILE A 12 2.50 -2.69 2.23
C ILE A 12 2.54 -4.22 2.23
N LEU A 13 1.56 -4.89 1.63
CA LEU A 13 1.47 -6.36 1.65
C LEU A 13 2.65 -7.00 0.90
N THR A 14 2.96 -6.47 -0.29
CA THR A 14 4.09 -6.94 -1.10
C THR A 14 5.42 -6.62 -0.41
N GLY A 15 5.54 -5.43 0.20
CA GLY A 15 6.74 -5.05 0.96
C GLY A 15 6.94 -5.88 2.23
N THR A 16 5.85 -6.24 2.93
CA THR A 16 5.92 -6.99 4.19
C THR A 16 6.24 -8.46 3.94
N LEU A 17 5.65 -9.09 2.91
CA LEU A 17 5.96 -10.49 2.55
C LEU A 17 7.41 -10.65 2.09
N ILE A 18 7.92 -9.71 1.29
CA ILE A 18 9.34 -9.70 0.88
C ILE A 18 10.24 -9.46 2.11
N GLY A 19 9.89 -8.49 2.96
CA GLY A 19 10.65 -8.20 4.18
C GLY A 19 10.69 -9.35 5.17
N ALA A 20 9.58 -10.06 5.34
CA ALA A 20 9.47 -11.22 6.22
C ALA A 20 10.20 -12.44 5.65
N ALA A 21 10.10 -12.68 4.34
CA ALA A 21 10.83 -13.78 3.70
C ALA A 21 12.34 -13.58 3.84
N ILE A 22 12.84 -12.36 3.66
CA ILE A 22 14.26 -12.03 3.89
C ILE A 22 14.63 -12.16 5.37
N GLY A 23 13.81 -11.65 6.28
CA GLY A 23 14.08 -11.73 7.73
C GLY A 23 14.07 -13.15 8.30
N ILE A 24 13.25 -14.04 7.71
CA ILE A 24 13.12 -15.44 8.11
C ILE A 24 14.20 -16.31 7.44
N LEU A 25 14.52 -16.08 6.15
CA LEU A 25 15.58 -16.84 5.45
C LEU A 25 16.99 -16.52 5.96
N TYR A 26 17.22 -15.34 6.52
CA TYR A 26 18.54 -14.92 7.00
C TYR A 26 18.84 -15.36 8.45
N ALA A 27 17.87 -15.91 9.18
CA ALA A 27 18.02 -16.19 10.61
C ALA A 27 17.89 -17.68 10.98
N PRO A 28 18.97 -18.47 10.87
CA PRO A 28 19.11 -19.71 11.62
C PRO A 28 20.17 -19.52 12.71
N ASP A 29 19.73 -19.37 13.96
CA ASP A 29 20.62 -19.25 15.12
C ASP A 29 20.18 -20.24 16.22
N LYS A 30 21.14 -20.85 16.92
CA LYS A 30 20.85 -21.93 17.90
C LYS A 30 20.01 -21.38 19.07
N GLY A 31 18.88 -22.03 19.35
CA GLY A 31 17.83 -21.54 20.25
C GLY A 31 18.24 -21.15 21.67
N VAL A 32 19.34 -21.71 22.20
CA VAL A 32 19.91 -21.32 23.50
C VAL A 32 20.39 -19.87 23.50
N ASN A 33 21.08 -19.44 22.44
CA ASN A 33 21.61 -18.09 22.33
C ASN A 33 20.50 -17.10 21.99
N THR A 34 19.57 -17.50 21.13
CA THR A 34 18.41 -16.69 20.74
C THR A 34 17.51 -16.42 21.94
N ARG A 35 17.22 -17.40 22.79
CA ARG A 35 16.36 -17.21 23.96
C ARG A 35 16.99 -16.28 25.00
N ARG A 36 18.32 -16.35 25.20
CA ARG A 36 19.05 -15.41 26.07
C ARG A 36 19.04 -13.98 25.51
N LYS A 37 19.42 -13.81 24.23
CA LYS A 37 19.39 -12.52 23.53
C LYS A 37 18.00 -11.89 23.48
N ILE A 38 16.95 -12.68 23.27
CA ILE A 38 15.56 -12.21 23.31
C ILE A 38 15.23 -11.71 24.71
N LYS A 39 15.56 -12.46 25.76
CA LYS A 39 15.16 -12.09 27.12
C LYS A 39 15.80 -10.78 27.60
N GLU A 40 17.08 -10.58 27.29
CA GLU A 40 17.82 -9.34 27.61
C GLU A 40 17.34 -8.17 26.72
N GLY A 41 17.25 -8.38 25.41
CA GLY A 41 16.85 -7.34 24.47
C GLY A 41 15.36 -6.96 24.51
N THR A 42 14.46 -7.86 24.91
CA THR A 42 13.02 -7.57 24.90
C THR A 42 12.57 -6.66 26.03
N LEU A 43 13.22 -6.67 27.19
CA LEU A 43 12.79 -5.79 28.28
C LEU A 43 13.08 -4.32 27.94
N GLU A 44 14.31 -4.00 27.54
CA GLU A 44 14.67 -2.64 27.13
C GLU A 44 14.00 -2.22 25.81
N ALA A 45 13.86 -3.14 24.84
CA ALA A 45 13.16 -2.84 23.60
C ALA A 45 11.66 -2.62 23.84
N LYS A 46 11.02 -3.32 24.79
CA LYS A 46 9.60 -3.12 25.10
C LYS A 46 9.33 -1.75 25.66
N ASP A 47 10.14 -1.28 26.61
CA ASP A 47 9.91 0.03 27.23
C ASP A 47 10.16 1.16 26.23
N ASN A 48 11.23 1.07 25.44
CA ASN A 48 11.52 2.05 24.38
C ASN A 48 10.49 2.00 23.24
N LEU A 49 10.00 0.81 22.87
CA LEU A 49 8.97 0.64 21.85
C LEU A 49 7.62 1.13 22.34
N ALA A 50 7.27 0.89 23.61
CA ALA A 50 6.04 1.40 24.21
C ALA A 50 6.04 2.93 24.25
N ALA A 51 7.17 3.55 24.62
CA ALA A 51 7.33 5.00 24.61
C ALA A 51 7.22 5.58 23.19
N LYS A 52 7.98 5.02 22.22
CA LYS A 52 7.90 5.46 20.81
C LYS A 52 6.54 5.18 20.18
N ALA A 53 5.89 4.07 20.51
CA ALA A 53 4.56 3.76 20.02
C ALA A 53 3.52 4.73 20.60
N ALA A 54 3.65 5.13 21.86
CA ALA A 54 2.81 6.15 22.46
C ALA A 54 3.01 7.52 21.77
N GLU A 55 4.26 7.93 21.54
CA GLU A 55 4.60 9.18 20.83
C GLU A 55 4.09 9.18 19.37
N ILE A 56 4.27 8.07 18.64
CA ILE A 56 3.75 7.90 17.28
C ILE A 56 2.23 7.93 17.31
N LYS A 57 1.61 7.21 18.25
CA LYS A 57 0.15 7.18 18.39
C LYS A 57 -0.40 8.57 18.65
N GLU A 58 0.23 9.36 19.52
CA GLU A 58 -0.18 10.74 19.79
C GLU A 58 0.04 11.64 18.56
N THR A 59 1.21 11.57 17.93
CA THR A 59 1.54 12.35 16.74
C THR A 59 0.62 12.01 15.55
N VAL A 60 0.32 10.73 15.36
CA VAL A 60 -0.59 10.25 14.33
C VAL A 60 -2.02 10.62 14.68
N MET A 61 -2.49 10.45 15.91
CA MET A 61 -3.84 10.86 16.29
C MET A 61 -4.03 12.36 16.14
N ASN A 62 -3.04 13.18 16.50
CA ASN A 62 -3.10 14.63 16.33
C ASN A 62 -3.01 15.05 14.85
N LYS A 63 -2.11 14.46 14.06
CA LYS A 63 -2.03 14.72 12.60
C LYS A 63 -3.26 14.21 11.88
N VAL A 64 -3.81 13.07 12.26
CA VAL A 64 -4.99 12.46 11.65
C VAL A 64 -6.24 13.25 12.04
N ALA A 65 -6.42 13.66 13.30
CA ALA A 65 -7.56 14.49 13.68
C ALA A 65 -7.61 15.80 12.87
N ASN A 66 -6.47 16.48 12.74
CA ASN A 66 -6.38 17.71 11.94
C ASN A 66 -6.47 17.45 10.43
N LYS A 67 -5.87 16.36 9.93
CA LYS A 67 -5.96 15.99 8.51
C LYS A 67 -7.28 15.32 8.15
N LYS A 68 -8.08 14.82 9.09
CA LYS A 68 -9.32 14.08 8.79
C LYS A 68 -10.31 14.97 8.05
N ALA A 69 -10.48 16.21 8.49
CA ALA A 69 -11.32 17.19 7.80
C ALA A 69 -10.84 17.43 6.35
N THR A 70 -9.53 17.60 6.14
CA THR A 70 -8.94 17.79 4.80
C THR A 70 -8.88 16.49 4.00
N LEU A 71 -8.85 15.33 4.64
CA LEU A 71 -8.83 14.02 4.01
C LEU A 71 -10.21 13.67 3.52
N ASP A 72 -11.27 13.94 4.27
CA ASP A 72 -12.65 13.72 3.83
C ASP A 72 -12.92 14.52 2.54
N GLU A 73 -12.52 15.79 2.50
CA GLU A 73 -12.61 16.65 1.31
C GLU A 73 -11.70 16.17 0.15
N GLN A 74 -10.43 15.85 0.44
CA GLN A 74 -9.51 15.33 -0.57
C GLN A 74 -9.98 13.99 -1.11
N VAL A 75 -10.55 13.11 -0.28
CA VAL A 75 -11.06 11.78 -0.63
C VAL A 75 -12.28 11.90 -1.53
N GLU A 76 -13.16 12.87 -1.31
CA GLU A 76 -14.31 13.12 -2.18
C GLU A 76 -13.88 13.67 -3.54
N HIS A 77 -12.97 14.65 -3.55
CA HIS A 77 -12.33 15.15 -4.77
C HIS A 77 -11.58 14.04 -5.52
N ILE A 78 -10.95 13.17 -4.71
CA ILE A 78 -10.40 11.89 -5.08
C ILE A 78 -11.48 11.10 -5.81
N VAL A 79 -12.43 10.48 -5.14
CA VAL A 79 -13.44 9.61 -5.73
C VAL A 79 -14.02 10.19 -7.02
N SER A 80 -14.40 11.47 -7.03
CA SER A 80 -14.92 12.18 -8.21
C SER A 80 -13.94 12.18 -9.40
N ASN A 81 -12.72 12.69 -9.24
CA ASN A 81 -11.77 12.86 -10.37
C ASN A 81 -11.38 11.55 -11.04
N ALA A 82 -11.25 10.44 -10.30
CA ALA A 82 -10.99 9.16 -10.98
C ALA A 82 -12.23 8.41 -11.43
N SER A 83 -13.44 8.79 -11.02
CA SER A 83 -14.65 8.31 -11.71
C SER A 83 -14.65 8.89 -13.12
N TYR A 84 -14.51 10.22 -13.24
CA TYR A 84 -14.41 10.88 -14.54
C TYR A 84 -13.24 10.36 -15.38
N LYS A 85 -12.05 10.24 -14.78
CA LYS A 85 -10.86 9.75 -15.49
C LYS A 85 -10.95 8.27 -15.84
N ALA A 86 -11.68 7.46 -15.08
CA ALA A 86 -11.94 6.07 -15.44
C ALA A 86 -12.90 5.99 -16.64
N GLU A 87 -13.97 6.78 -16.65
CA GLU A 87 -14.93 6.83 -17.78
C GLU A 87 -14.23 7.24 -19.09
N ASP A 88 -13.37 8.25 -19.05
CA ASP A 88 -12.57 8.68 -20.21
C ASP A 88 -11.59 7.59 -20.67
N VAL A 89 -10.95 6.89 -19.72
CA VAL A 89 -10.04 5.78 -20.02
C VAL A 89 -10.81 4.61 -20.64
N ILE A 90 -12.01 4.29 -20.15
CA ILE A 90 -12.86 3.24 -20.71
C ILE A 90 -13.27 3.61 -22.15
N ASN A 91 -13.76 4.83 -22.38
CA ASN A 91 -14.14 5.30 -23.70
C ASN A 91 -12.96 5.31 -24.71
N THR A 92 -11.76 5.69 -24.26
CA THR A 92 -10.57 5.66 -25.11
C THR A 92 -10.11 4.23 -25.42
N LEU A 93 -10.21 3.32 -24.44
CA LEU A 93 -9.92 1.90 -24.63
C LEU A 93 -10.93 1.24 -25.58
N GLU A 94 -12.23 1.55 -25.48
CA GLU A 94 -13.24 1.06 -26.41
C GLU A 94 -12.98 1.53 -27.84
N LYS A 95 -12.68 2.82 -28.03
CA LYS A 95 -12.29 3.36 -29.35
C LYS A 95 -11.05 2.68 -29.90
N GLN A 96 -10.02 2.46 -29.07
CA GLN A 96 -8.80 1.76 -29.46
C GLN A 96 -9.08 0.30 -29.84
N LEU A 97 -9.90 -0.41 -29.06
CA LEU A 97 -10.29 -1.80 -29.29
C LEU A 97 -11.12 -1.94 -30.58
N GLU A 98 -12.03 -1.02 -30.82
CA GLU A 98 -12.83 -0.99 -32.06
C GLU A 98 -11.94 -0.72 -33.28
N ASN A 99 -10.98 0.21 -33.17
CA ASN A 99 -10.00 0.50 -34.22
C ASN A 99 -9.10 -0.72 -34.50
N LEU A 100 -8.64 -1.40 -33.45
CA LEU A 100 -7.87 -2.63 -33.57
C LEU A 100 -8.69 -3.76 -34.22
N LYS A 101 -9.97 -3.93 -33.84
CA LYS A 101 -10.88 -4.90 -34.47
C LYS A 101 -11.13 -4.57 -35.95
N LYS A 102 -11.33 -3.30 -36.30
CA LYS A 102 -11.50 -2.85 -37.70
C LYS A 102 -10.23 -3.07 -38.53
N LYS A 103 -9.06 -2.68 -38.00
CA LYS A 103 -7.76 -2.94 -38.64
C LYS A 103 -7.54 -4.43 -38.85
N ASN A 104 -7.77 -5.26 -37.83
CA ASN A 104 -7.62 -6.72 -37.93
C ASN A 104 -8.55 -7.32 -39.01
N LYS A 105 -9.83 -6.92 -39.07
CA LYS A 105 -10.75 -7.34 -40.15
C LYS A 105 -10.31 -6.89 -41.54
N LYS A 106 -9.65 -5.74 -41.66
CA LYS A 106 -9.13 -5.21 -42.93
C LYS A 106 -7.92 -6.01 -43.42
N PHE A 107 -7.08 -6.49 -42.50
CA PHE A 107 -5.95 -7.38 -42.80
C PHE A 107 -6.38 -8.82 -43.09
N GLN A 108 -7.50 -9.29 -42.55
CA GLN A 108 -8.03 -10.63 -42.86
C GLN A 108 -8.80 -10.74 -44.19
N LYS A 109 -9.07 -9.61 -44.86
CA LYS A 109 -9.72 -9.58 -46.19
C LYS A 109 -8.75 -9.23 -47.33
N ALA A 110 -7.46 -9.13 -47.03
CA ALA A 110 -6.38 -8.96 -48.01
C ALA A 110 -5.72 -10.32 -48.28
#